data_AF-A0A7C3URV1-F1
#
_entry.id   AF-A0A7C3URV1-F1
#
_cell.length_a   1.000
_cell.length_b   1.000
_cell.length_c   1.000
_cell.angle_alpha   90.00
_cell.angle_beta   90.00
_cell.angle_gamma   90.00
#
_symmetry.space_group_name_H-M   'P 1'
#
loop_
_entity.id
_entity.type
_entity.pdbx_description
1 polymer ?
#
loop_
_entity_poly.entity_id
_entity_poly.type
_entity_poly.pdbx_seq_one_letter_code
_entity_poly.pdbx_strand_id
1 'polypeptide(L)' 'MNKFSMSMAEIDQDDIQSILDVLESKRLALGPKAKEFEEMMAEYIGVKYAIAVSSGTAALHILVRAL' A
#
# COMPACT_ATOMS: atom_id res chain seq x y z
N MET A 1 19.20 29.48 3.61
CA MET A 1 18.58 29.05 2.34
C MET A 1 17.53 28.01 2.68
N ASN A 2 16.25 28.30 2.45
CA ASN A 2 15.21 27.28 2.57
C ASN A 2 15.40 26.25 1.45
N LYS A 3 15.54 24.98 1.82
CA LYS A 3 15.57 23.86 0.85
C LYS A 3 14.13 23.59 0.41
N PHE A 4 13.87 23.71 -0.89
CA PHE A 4 12.61 23.27 -1.47
C PHE A 4 12.76 21.84 -1.98
N SER A 5 11.91 20.94 -1.51
CA SER A 5 11.87 19.55 -1.99
C SER A 5 11.14 19.48 -3.32
N MET A 6 11.59 18.60 -4.23
CA MET A 6 10.87 18.32 -5.49
C MET A 6 9.58 17.54 -5.25
N SER A 7 9.54 16.70 -4.20
CA SER A 7 8.37 15.92 -3.80
C SER A 7 8.38 15.67 -2.30
N MET A 8 7.21 15.53 -1.71
CA MET A 8 7.02 15.12 -0.33
C MET A 8 5.80 14.21 -0.27
N ALA A 9 5.78 13.25 0.65
CA ALA A 9 4.57 12.48 0.91
C ALA A 9 3.51 13.44 1.47
N GLU A 10 2.34 13.43 0.86
CA GLU A 10 1.15 14.02 1.44
C GLU A 10 0.59 12.99 2.42
N ILE A 11 0.52 13.36 3.70
CA ILE A 11 0.02 12.50 4.78
C ILE A 11 -0.95 13.36 5.59
N ASP A 12 -2.18 12.88 5.76
CA ASP A 12 -3.21 13.57 6.50
C ASP A 12 -3.61 12.82 7.79
N GLN A 13 -4.73 13.22 8.42
CA GLN A 13 -5.20 12.59 9.65
C GLN A 13 -5.81 11.20 9.42
N ASP A 14 -6.37 10.93 8.23
CA ASP A 14 -6.98 9.65 7.92
C ASP A 14 -5.90 8.57 7.75
N ASP A 15 -4.74 8.95 7.18
CA ASP A 15 -3.54 8.10 7.14
C ASP A 15 -3.06 7.74 8.54
N ILE A 16 -2.99 8.73 9.44
CA ILE A 16 -2.54 8.52 10.83
C ILE A 16 -3.51 7.60 11.56
N GLN A 17 -4.82 7.84 11.44
CA GLN A 17 -5.83 7.01 12.08
C GLN A 17 -5.77 5.56 11.60
N SER A 18 -5.58 5.35 10.29
CA SER A 18 -5.43 4.01 9.71
C SER A 18 -4.24 3.24 10.29
N ILE A 19 -3.14 3.93 10.59
CA ILE A 19 -1.98 3.33 11.27
C ILE A 19 -2.32 2.98 12.72
N LEU A 20 -2.97 3.89 13.44
CA LEU A 20 -3.36 3.66 14.84
C LEU A 20 -4.28 2.43 14.97
N ASP A 21 -5.26 2.28 14.09
CA ASP A 21 -6.15 1.12 14.08
C ASP A 21 -5.38 -0.20 13.94
N VAL A 22 -4.34 -0.24 13.09
CA VAL A 22 -3.47 -1.41 12.92
C VAL A 22 -2.65 -1.67 14.19
N LEU A 23 -2.09 -0.63 14.81
CA LEU A 23 -1.33 -0.76 16.04
C LEU A 23 -2.19 -1.27 17.20
N GLU A 24 -3.40 -0.75 17.34
CA GLU A 24 -4.38 -1.17 18.36
C GLU A 24 -4.82 -2.62 18.16
N SER A 25 -4.97 -3.06 16.90
CA SER A 25 -5.29 -4.45 16.57
C SER A 25 -4.20 -5.46 16.96
N LYS A 26 -2.97 -4.98 17.21
CA LYS A 26 -1.74 -5.78 17.47
C LYS A 26 -1.36 -6.75 16.34
N ARG A 27 -2.00 -6.66 15.17
CA ARG A 27 -1.76 -7.55 14.03
C ARG A 27 -1.01 -6.83 12.91
N LEU A 28 0.30 -6.69 13.11
CA LEU A 28 1.18 -5.89 12.23
C LEU A 28 1.45 -6.52 10.86
N ALA A 29 1.33 -7.85 10.74
CA ALA A 29 1.58 -8.58 9.50
C ALA A 29 0.49 -9.62 9.27
N LEU A 30 0.27 -9.97 8.00
CA LEU A 30 -0.80 -10.88 7.55
C LEU A 30 -2.19 -10.44 8.06
N GLY A 31 -2.34 -9.12 8.24
CA GLY A 31 -3.55 -8.39 8.60
C GLY A 31 -4.61 -8.39 7.50
N PRO A 32 -5.87 -7.99 7.80
CA PRO A 32 -6.89 -7.89 6.75
C PRO A 32 -6.59 -6.72 5.79
N LYS A 33 -5.83 -5.72 6.23
CA LYS A 33 -5.50 -4.49 5.48
C LYS A 33 -4.86 -4.74 4.12
N ALA A 34 -4.01 -5.77 3.98
CA ALA A 34 -3.44 -6.11 2.68
C ALA A 34 -4.53 -6.54 1.68
N LYS A 35 -5.45 -7.39 2.13
CA LYS A 35 -6.57 -7.87 1.31
C LYS A 35 -7.57 -6.76 0.99
N GLU A 36 -7.90 -5.91 1.97
CA GLU A 36 -8.73 -4.71 1.76
C GLU A 36 -8.13 -3.82 0.68
N PHE A 37 -6.83 -3.55 0.75
CA PHE A 37 -6.12 -2.76 -0.25
C PHE A 37 -6.13 -3.43 -1.64
N GLU A 38 -5.92 -4.75 -1.72
CA GLU A 38 -5.99 -5.49 -2.98
C GLU A 38 -7.38 -5.40 -3.63
N GLU A 39 -8.45 -5.55 -2.85
CA GLU A 39 -9.84 -5.44 -3.33
C GLU A 39 -10.13 -4.01 -3.83
N MET A 40 -9.76 -2.99 -3.05
CA MET A 40 -9.91 -1.58 -3.44
C MET A 40 -9.15 -1.24 -4.72
N MET A 41 -7.91 -1.73 -4.86
CA MET A 41 -7.09 -1.47 -6.06
C MET A 41 -7.64 -2.17 -7.30
N ALA A 42 -8.14 -3.40 -7.15
CA ALA A 42 -8.77 -4.14 -8.24
C ALA A 42 -10.03 -3.40 -8.74
N GLU A 43 -10.86 -2.90 -7.81
CA GLU A 43 -12.05 -2.10 -8.13
C GLU A 43 -11.68 -0.77 -8.79
N TYR A 44 -10.74 -0.02 -8.21
CA TYR A 44 -10.30 1.29 -8.71
C TYR A 44 -9.79 1.23 -10.16
N ILE A 45 -9.04 0.19 -10.52
CA ILE A 45 -8.48 0.02 -11.88
C ILE A 45 -9.51 -0.65 -12.82
N GLY A 46 -10.47 -1.40 -12.28
CA GLY A 46 -11.43 -2.18 -13.08
C GLY A 46 -10.87 -3.52 -13.57
N VAL A 47 -10.03 -4.17 -12.76
CA VAL A 47 -9.45 -5.50 -13.06
C VAL A 47 -9.97 -6.56 -12.10
N LYS A 48 -9.86 -7.83 -12.48
CA LYS A 48 -10.36 -8.94 -11.66
C LYS A 48 -9.52 -9.20 -10.40
N TYR A 49 -8.22 -8.91 -10.45
CA TYR A 49 -7.28 -9.21 -9.37
C TYR A 49 -6.23 -8.11 -9.23
N ALA A 50 -5.83 -7.83 -7.99
CA ALA A 50 -4.65 -7.04 -7.65
C ALA A 50 -3.93 -7.74 -6.48
N ILE A 51 -2.59 -7.58 -6.40
CA ILE A 51 -1.76 -8.20 -5.37
C ILE A 51 -0.82 -7.16 -4.78
N ALA A 52 -0.86 -7.01 -3.45
CA ALA A 52 -0.01 -6.10 -2.71
C ALA A 52 1.38 -6.72 -2.51
N VAL A 53 2.42 -5.94 -2.78
CA VAL A 53 3.82 -6.35 -2.58
C VAL A 53 4.63 -5.23 -1.93
N SER A 54 5.82 -5.56 -1.44
CA SER A 54 6.64 -4.63 -0.65
C SER A 54 7.21 -3.44 -1.44
N SER A 55 7.29 -3.52 -2.78
CA SER A 55 7.78 -2.44 -3.64
C SER A 55 7.43 -2.68 -5.11
N GLY A 56 7.54 -1.63 -5.94
CA GLY A 56 7.41 -1.74 -7.39
C GLY A 56 8.43 -2.68 -8.02
N THR A 57 9.67 -2.72 -7.51
CA THR A 57 10.70 -3.67 -7.97
C THR A 57 10.29 -5.12 -7.68
N ALA A 58 9.73 -5.39 -6.50
CA ALA A 58 9.23 -6.72 -6.16
C ALA A 58 8.07 -7.12 -7.09
N ALA A 59 7.17 -6.19 -7.42
CA ALA A 59 6.07 -6.43 -8.37
C ALA A 59 6.61 -6.87 -9.74
N LEU A 60 7.57 -6.12 -10.31
CA LEU A 60 8.18 -6.45 -11.59
C LEU A 60 8.93 -7.78 -11.55
N HIS A 61 9.65 -8.04 -10.45
CA HIS A 61 10.41 -9.28 -10.29
C HIS A 61 9.48 -10.52 -10.29
N ILE A 62 8.39 -10.51 -9.52
CA ILE A 62 7.45 -11.65 -9.52
C ILE A 62 6.70 -11.77 -10.84
N LEU A 63 6.37 -10.64 -11.49
CA LEU A 63 5.69 -10.63 -12.77
C LEU A 63 6.53 -11.33 -13.83
N VAL A 64 7.81 -10.98 -13.94
CA VAL A 64 8.73 -11.62 -14.90
C VAL A 64 8.96 -13.10 -14.56
N ARG A 65 9.03 -13.46 -13.27
CA ARG A 65 9.23 -14.86 -12.85
C ARG A 65 8.00 -15.76 -13.05
N ALA A 66 6.82 -15.18 -13.18
CA ALA A 66 5.56 -15.92 -13.32
C ALA A 66 5.13 -16.14 -14.78
N LEU A 67 5.83 -15.53 -15.75
CA LEU A 67 5.69 -15.77 -17.18
C LEU A 67 6.37 -17.09 -17.58
#